data_AF-A0A3L7MWM8-F1
#
_entry.id   AF-A0A3L7MWM8-F1
#
_cell.length_a   1.000
_cell.length_b   1.000
_cell.length_c   1.000
_cell.angle_alpha   90.00
_cell.angle_beta   90.00
_cell.angle_gamma   90.00
#
_symmetry.space_group_name_H-M   'P 1'
#
loop_
_entity.id
_entity.type
_entity.pdbx_description
1 polymer ?
#
loop_
_entity_poly.entity_id
_entity_poly.type
_entity_poly.pdbx_seq_one_letter_code
_entity_poly.pdbx_strand_id
1 'polypeptide(L)'
;MRCKQCDHVLWNQPAPIDGAQRVCSECGEPYQPTDFSFERGKVRCCCPHCNTGYYGTSKEGHLEPAEFACVQCGRSITMNDCVIRPHDETRELEAMQRVDVPWIASGRDGRFKRWWRTSTLGFTNAGRLASMLTRAPAPMRAARFLLINALIAVTIGGGFFVLLRLFTGSTVMGVL
;
A
#
# COMPACT_ATOMS: atom_id res chain seq x y z
N MET A 1 -1.85 7.60 -7.44
CA MET A 1 -2.93 7.20 -6.54
C MET A 1 -3.34 5.83 -7.01
N ARG A 2 -3.21 4.81 -6.17
CA ARG A 2 -3.56 3.43 -6.48
C ARG A 2 -4.52 2.90 -5.44
N CYS A 3 -5.51 2.11 -5.85
CA CYS A 3 -6.49 1.54 -4.94
C CYS A 3 -5.79 0.71 -3.85
N LYS A 4 -6.17 0.91 -2.59
CA LYS A 4 -5.58 0.16 -1.46
C LYS A 4 -5.93 -1.33 -1.47
N GLN A 5 -6.96 -1.72 -2.22
CA GLN A 5 -7.47 -3.08 -2.31
C GLN A 5 -6.89 -3.84 -3.52
N CYS A 6 -7.05 -3.31 -4.74
CA CYS A 6 -6.64 -3.99 -5.98
C CYS A 6 -5.44 -3.36 -6.71
N ASP A 7 -4.83 -2.31 -6.16
CA ASP A 7 -3.68 -1.58 -6.74
C ASP A 7 -3.93 -0.90 -8.11
N HIS A 8 -5.19 -0.90 -8.59
CA HIS A 8 -5.59 -0.19 -9.81
C HIS A 8 -5.31 1.32 -9.71
N VAL A 9 -4.92 1.93 -10.82
CA VAL A 9 -4.57 3.36 -10.89
C VAL A 9 -5.83 4.23 -10.80
N LEU A 10 -5.84 5.19 -9.88
CA LEU A 10 -6.98 6.05 -9.58
C LEU A 10 -6.75 7.53 -9.94
N TRP A 11 -5.70 7.85 -10.70
CA TRP A 11 -5.46 9.23 -11.14
C TRP A 11 -6.54 9.74 -12.09
N ASN A 12 -6.69 11.06 -12.17
CA ASN A 12 -7.58 11.74 -13.11
C ASN A 12 -9.07 11.41 -12.97
N GLN A 13 -9.50 10.89 -11.82
CA GLN A 13 -10.90 10.56 -11.55
C GLN A 13 -11.65 11.76 -10.95
N PRO A 14 -12.68 12.31 -11.63
CA PRO A 14 -13.49 13.40 -11.09
C PRO A 14 -14.33 12.96 -9.89
N ALA A 15 -14.76 13.93 -9.07
CA ALA A 15 -15.78 13.67 -8.05
C ALA A 15 -17.12 13.35 -8.72
N PRO A 16 -17.92 12.40 -8.21
CA PRO A 16 -19.27 12.16 -8.68
C PRO A 16 -20.16 13.40 -8.52
N ILE A 17 -21.03 13.65 -9.49
CA ILE A 17 -21.88 14.86 -9.58
C ILE A 17 -23.00 14.85 -8.52
N ASP A 18 -23.42 13.66 -8.12
CA ASP A 18 -24.48 13.37 -7.16
C ASP A 18 -24.02 13.43 -5.70
N GLY A 19 -22.75 13.77 -5.45
CA GLY A 19 -22.16 13.73 -4.11
C GLY A 19 -21.91 12.30 -3.60
N ALA A 20 -22.04 11.28 -4.46
CA ALA A 20 -21.66 9.92 -4.11
C ALA A 20 -20.14 9.81 -3.90
N GLN A 21 -19.74 8.77 -3.17
CA GLN A 21 -18.33 8.48 -2.96
C GLN A 21 -17.69 7.93 -4.24
N ARG A 22 -16.43 8.28 -4.50
CA ARG A 22 -15.68 7.65 -5.60
C ARG A 22 -15.53 6.16 -5.30
N VAL A 23 -15.72 5.34 -6.32
CA VAL A 23 -15.49 3.89 -6.26
C VAL A 23 -14.38 3.51 -7.23
N CYS A 24 -13.61 2.50 -6.88
CA CYS A 24 -12.63 1.93 -7.79
C CYS A 24 -13.34 1.21 -8.95
N SER A 25 -12.97 1.55 -10.19
CA SER A 25 -13.53 0.94 -11.41
C SER A 25 -13.35 -0.58 -11.49
N GLU A 26 -12.29 -1.11 -10.88
CA GLU A 26 -11.97 -2.55 -10.94
C GLU A 26 -12.60 -3.36 -9.81
N CYS A 27 -12.54 -2.86 -8.56
CA CYS A 27 -12.97 -3.64 -7.40
C CYS A 27 -14.19 -3.08 -6.66
N GLY A 28 -14.70 -1.92 -7.09
CA GLY A 28 -15.84 -1.25 -6.43
C GLY A 28 -15.54 -0.62 -5.08
N GLU A 29 -14.30 -0.74 -4.56
CA GLU A 29 -13.94 -0.22 -3.24
C GLU A 29 -14.13 1.31 -3.20
N PRO A 30 -14.90 1.85 -2.24
CA PRO A 30 -15.05 3.27 -2.05
C PRO A 30 -13.74 3.91 -1.57
N TYR A 31 -13.43 5.11 -2.05
CA TYR A 31 -12.23 5.84 -1.66
C TYR A 31 -12.42 7.35 -1.68
N GLN A 32 -11.56 8.07 -0.95
CA GLN A 32 -11.43 9.52 -1.01
C GLN A 32 -9.98 9.93 -1.27
N PRO A 33 -9.72 11.05 -1.97
CA PRO A 33 -8.37 11.59 -2.14
C PRO A 33 -7.59 11.75 -0.82
N THR A 34 -8.28 12.15 0.25
CA THR A 34 -7.71 12.33 1.59
C THR A 34 -7.31 11.03 2.28
N ASP A 35 -7.79 9.87 1.82
CA ASP A 35 -7.35 8.56 2.32
C ASP A 35 -5.89 8.25 1.93
N PHE A 36 -5.36 8.95 0.93
CA PHE A 36 -4.02 8.73 0.40
C PHE A 36 -3.08 9.80 0.91
N SER A 37 -1.83 9.40 1.14
CA SER A 37 -0.76 10.34 1.47
C SER A 37 0.10 10.55 0.23
N PHE A 38 0.57 11.77 0.03
CA PHE A 38 1.30 12.22 -1.15
C PHE A 38 2.62 12.89 -0.76
N GLU A 39 3.62 12.79 -1.63
CA GLU A 39 4.85 13.57 -1.45
C GLU A 39 4.54 15.06 -1.67
N ARG A 40 5.08 15.92 -0.81
CA ARG A 40 4.81 17.37 -0.83
C ARG A 40 5.13 17.97 -2.20
N GLY A 41 4.20 18.74 -2.75
CA GLY A 41 4.35 19.38 -4.06
C GLY A 41 4.42 18.43 -5.27
N LYS A 42 4.27 17.10 -5.09
CA LYS A 42 4.34 16.13 -6.18
C LYS A 42 2.98 15.80 -6.79
N VAL A 43 1.90 16.33 -6.23
CA VAL A 43 0.53 16.11 -6.68
C VAL A 43 -0.18 17.45 -6.87
N ARG A 44 -0.93 17.55 -7.96
CA ARG A 44 -1.81 18.65 -8.30
C ARG A 44 -3.24 18.26 -7.92
N CYS A 45 -3.84 19.04 -7.03
CA CYS A 45 -5.27 19.05 -6.74
C CYS A 45 -5.92 20.03 -7.72
N CYS A 46 -6.48 19.52 -8.82
CA CYS A 46 -7.11 20.38 -9.83
C CYS A 46 -8.55 20.69 -9.46
N CYS A 47 -8.93 21.96 -9.50
CA CYS A 47 -10.32 22.39 -9.33
C CYS A 47 -11.21 21.69 -10.37
N PRO A 48 -12.33 21.07 -9.97
CA PRO A 48 -13.20 20.35 -10.89
C PRO A 48 -13.90 21.26 -11.92
N HIS A 49 -13.92 22.58 -11.70
CA HIS A 49 -14.64 23.53 -12.54
C HIS A 49 -13.78 24.26 -13.57
N CYS A 50 -12.55 24.65 -13.19
CA CYS A 50 -11.65 25.44 -14.05
C CYS A 50 -10.27 24.80 -14.23
N ASN A 51 -10.05 23.60 -13.66
CA ASN A 51 -8.81 22.84 -13.75
C ASN A 51 -7.55 23.57 -13.22
N THR A 52 -7.71 24.65 -12.46
CA THR A 52 -6.61 25.30 -11.74
C THR A 52 -6.00 24.32 -10.75
N GLY A 53 -4.69 24.13 -10.82
CA GLY A 53 -3.96 23.16 -9.99
C GLY A 53 -3.40 23.79 -8.72
N TYR A 54 -3.66 23.14 -7.58
CA TYR A 54 -3.11 23.48 -6.27
C TYR A 54 -2.20 22.37 -5.76
N TYR A 55 -1.23 22.71 -4.91
CA TYR A 55 -0.27 21.76 -4.37
C TYR A 55 -0.42 21.62 -2.88
N GLY A 56 -0.43 20.37 -2.40
CA GLY A 56 -0.44 20.08 -0.98
C GLY A 56 0.90 20.36 -0.31
N THR A 57 0.84 21.05 0.83
CA THR A 57 1.99 21.43 1.66
C THR A 57 2.03 20.70 3.00
N SER A 58 0.95 19.99 3.37
CA SER A 58 0.87 19.27 4.64
C SER A 58 1.93 18.17 4.76
N LYS A 59 2.13 17.62 5.95
CA LYS A 59 3.02 16.47 6.15
C LYS A 59 2.64 15.27 5.30
N GLU A 60 1.36 15.09 5.02
CA GLU A 60 0.74 14.03 4.23
C GLU A 60 0.60 14.43 2.74
N GLY A 61 1.12 15.60 2.34
CA GLY A 61 0.99 16.14 0.98
C GLY A 61 -0.44 16.57 0.65
N HIS A 62 -1.25 16.87 1.66
CA HIS A 62 -2.62 17.38 1.52
C HIS A 62 -2.62 18.91 1.40
N LEU A 63 -3.73 19.45 0.93
CA LEU A 63 -3.96 20.89 0.87
C LEU A 63 -4.09 21.47 2.29
N GLU A 64 -3.43 22.60 2.50
CA GLU A 64 -3.59 23.42 3.70
C GLU A 64 -3.91 24.85 3.24
N PRO A 65 -5.13 25.37 3.48
CA PRO A 65 -6.27 24.73 4.15
C PRO A 65 -6.96 23.62 3.34
N ALA A 66 -7.71 22.73 4.00
CA ALA A 66 -8.39 21.60 3.37
C ALA A 66 -9.61 22.00 2.51
N GLU A 67 -10.20 23.17 2.80
CA GLU A 67 -11.27 23.82 2.04
C GLU A 67 -10.89 25.28 1.78
N PHE A 68 -11.11 25.74 0.55
CA PHE A 68 -10.82 27.11 0.14
C PHE A 68 -11.60 27.51 -1.11
N ALA A 69 -11.70 28.82 -1.35
CA ALA A 69 -12.25 29.34 -2.59
C ALA A 69 -11.19 29.31 -3.70
N CYS A 70 -11.52 28.70 -4.84
CA CYS A 70 -10.64 28.67 -6.01
C CYS A 70 -10.31 30.09 -6.49
N VAL A 71 -9.03 30.41 -6.68
CA VAL A 71 -8.59 31.77 -7.05
C VAL A 71 -9.02 32.19 -8.46
N GLN A 72 -9.35 31.23 -9.33
CA GLN A 72 -9.73 31.51 -10.71
C GLN A 72 -11.25 31.56 -10.92
N CYS A 73 -12.02 30.69 -10.26
CA CYS A 73 -13.48 30.61 -10.46
C CYS A 73 -14.31 31.03 -9.24
N GLY A 74 -13.69 31.30 -8.09
CA GLY A 74 -14.34 31.76 -6.86
C GLY A 74 -15.17 30.70 -6.12
N ARG A 75 -15.31 29.48 -6.65
CA ARG A 75 -16.10 28.41 -6.01
C ARG A 75 -15.35 27.82 -4.81
N SER A 76 -16.08 27.49 -3.74
CA SER A 76 -15.53 26.68 -2.64
C SER A 76 -15.21 25.29 -3.14
N ILE A 77 -14.01 24.81 -2.83
CA ILE A 77 -13.53 23.48 -3.19
C ILE A 77 -12.87 22.84 -1.97
N THR A 78 -13.14 21.55 -1.77
CA THR A 78 -12.39 20.72 -0.82
C THR A 78 -11.39 19.83 -1.57
N MET A 79 -10.39 19.31 -0.87
CA MET A 79 -9.47 18.33 -1.45
C MET A 79 -10.18 17.09 -2.01
N ASN A 80 -11.30 16.70 -1.40
CA ASN A 80 -12.10 15.56 -1.86
C ASN A 80 -12.81 15.85 -3.19
N ASP A 81 -13.09 17.12 -3.53
CA ASP A 81 -13.74 17.49 -4.78
C ASP A 81 -12.76 17.61 -5.96
N CYS A 82 -11.47 17.76 -5.67
CA CYS A 82 -10.44 17.91 -6.69
C CYS A 82 -10.30 16.68 -7.60
N VAL A 83 -9.88 16.95 -8.84
CA VAL A 83 -9.28 15.95 -9.71
C VAL A 83 -7.80 15.86 -9.36
N ILE A 84 -7.37 14.72 -8.82
CA ILE A 84 -5.99 14.52 -8.39
C ILE A 84 -5.13 14.06 -9.58
N ARG A 85 -4.03 14.79 -9.84
CA ARG A 85 -3.06 14.47 -10.90
C ARG A 85 -1.64 14.45 -10.36
N PRO A 86 -0.76 13.58 -10.84
CA PRO A 86 0.67 13.72 -10.55
C PRO A 86 1.19 15.05 -11.15
N HIS A 87 2.15 15.69 -10.48
CA HIS A 87 2.80 16.88 -11.03
C HIS A 87 3.58 16.55 -12.31
N ASP A 88 4.20 15.37 -12.33
CA ASP A 88 4.94 14.80 -13.44
C ASP A 88 4.34 13.42 -13.76
N GLU A 89 3.73 13.31 -14.94
CA GLU A 89 3.05 12.09 -15.39
C GLU A 89 4.03 10.92 -15.57
N THR A 90 5.31 11.19 -15.84
CA THR A 90 6.34 10.15 -15.98
C THR A 90 6.80 9.60 -14.63
N ARG A 91 6.48 10.29 -13.52
CA ARG A 91 6.91 9.96 -12.16
C ARG A 91 5.75 9.77 -11.20
N GLU A 92 4.65 9.19 -11.68
CA GLU A 92 3.45 8.97 -10.87
C GLU A 92 3.70 8.17 -9.57
N LEU A 93 4.61 7.19 -9.60
CA LEU A 93 4.95 6.37 -8.44
C LEU A 93 5.68 7.16 -7.35
N GLU A 94 6.39 8.23 -7.72
CA GLU A 94 7.08 9.11 -6.77
C GLU A 94 6.12 10.12 -6.12
N ALA A 95 4.90 10.27 -6.65
CA ALA A 95 3.96 11.27 -6.16
C ALA A 95 3.18 10.83 -4.91
N MET A 96 3.11 9.52 -4.63
CA MET A 96 2.49 9.00 -3.41
C MET A 96 3.52 8.85 -2.29
N GLN A 97 3.11 9.16 -1.06
CA GLN A 97 3.89 8.80 0.11
C GLN A 97 3.96 7.29 0.24
N ARG A 98 5.19 6.82 0.46
CA ARG A 98 5.54 5.42 0.40
C ARG A 98 5.18 4.76 1.74
N VAL A 99 4.23 3.83 1.72
CA VAL A 99 3.99 2.93 2.86
C VAL A 99 5.01 1.80 2.79
N ASP A 100 6.02 1.83 3.64
CA ASP A 100 7.03 0.77 3.72
C ASP A 100 6.39 -0.58 4.12
N VAL A 101 6.92 -1.66 3.56
CA VAL A 101 6.57 -3.03 4.01
C VAL A 101 6.80 -3.17 5.52
N PRO A 102 5.88 -3.74 6.32
CA PRO A 102 6.01 -3.75 7.79
C PRO A 102 7.35 -4.30 8.31
N TRP A 103 7.91 -5.33 7.66
CA TRP A 103 9.25 -5.86 8.00
C TRP A 103 10.41 -4.91 7.67
N ILE A 104 10.25 -4.01 6.70
CA ILE A 104 11.28 -3.05 6.29
C ILE A 104 11.12 -1.73 7.07
N ALA A 105 9.88 -1.29 7.31
CA ALA A 105 9.51 -0.04 7.96
C ALA A 105 10.19 0.11 9.34
N SER A 106 10.86 1.24 9.60
CA SER A 106 11.34 1.54 10.95
C SER A 106 10.15 1.91 11.84
N GLY A 107 9.76 1.02 12.77
CA GLY A 107 8.64 1.24 13.67
C GLY A 107 8.82 0.58 15.03
N ARG A 108 7.97 0.96 16.00
CA ARG A 108 7.97 0.41 17.37
C ARG A 108 7.38 -1.00 17.47
N ASP A 109 6.79 -1.52 16.39
CA ASP A 109 6.23 -2.87 16.38
C ASP A 109 7.34 -3.92 16.61
N GLY A 110 7.05 -4.91 17.47
CA GLY A 110 7.95 -6.03 17.74
C GLY A 110 8.21 -6.89 16.49
N ARG A 111 9.36 -7.59 16.48
CA ARG A 111 9.84 -8.36 15.32
C ARG A 111 8.83 -9.42 14.85
N PHE A 112 8.21 -10.14 15.78
CA PHE A 112 7.21 -11.16 15.47
C PHE A 112 5.97 -10.56 14.76
N LYS A 113 5.42 -9.47 15.30
CA LYS A 113 4.26 -8.77 14.72
C LYS A 113 4.56 -8.26 13.31
N ARG A 114 5.77 -7.77 13.08
CA ARG A 114 6.22 -7.30 11.75
C ARG A 114 6.40 -8.44 10.76
N TRP A 115 6.97 -9.57 11.20
CA TRP A 115 7.07 -10.78 10.39
C TRP A 115 5.68 -11.27 10.01
N TRP A 116 4.79 -11.47 11.00
CA TRP A 116 3.42 -11.93 10.77
C TRP A 116 2.66 -11.05 9.78
N ARG A 117 2.63 -9.73 10.00
CA ARG A 117 1.95 -8.77 9.09
C ARG A 117 2.50 -8.82 7.66
N THR A 118 3.81 -8.98 7.51
CA THR A 118 4.43 -9.06 6.18
C THR A 118 4.10 -10.38 5.50
N SER A 119 4.15 -11.50 6.24
CA SER A 119 3.76 -12.81 5.73
C SER A 119 2.28 -12.83 5.32
N THR A 120 1.37 -12.34 6.18
CA THR A 120 -0.06 -12.27 5.86
C THR A 120 -0.33 -11.38 4.65
N LEU A 121 0.36 -10.24 4.53
CA LEU A 121 0.23 -9.36 3.37
C LEU A 121 0.67 -10.06 2.08
N GLY A 122 1.76 -10.83 2.13
CA GLY A 122 2.21 -11.64 0.99
C GLY A 122 1.19 -12.71 0.58
N PHE A 123 0.53 -13.36 1.54
CA PHE A 123 -0.47 -14.39 1.26
C PHE A 123 -1.80 -13.84 0.76
N THR A 124 -2.26 -12.70 1.29
CA THR A 124 -3.60 -12.17 0.97
C THR A 124 -3.59 -11.12 -0.13
N ASN A 125 -2.47 -10.42 -0.35
CA ASN A 125 -2.40 -9.33 -1.33
C ASN A 125 -0.97 -9.13 -1.87
N ALA A 126 -0.50 -10.10 -2.65
CA ALA A 126 0.84 -10.08 -3.24
C ALA A 126 1.06 -8.86 -4.18
N GLY A 127 0.03 -8.42 -4.90
CA GLY A 127 0.10 -7.24 -5.77
C GLY A 127 0.45 -5.96 -5.01
N ARG A 128 -0.19 -5.75 -3.86
CA ARG A 128 0.08 -4.62 -2.96
C ARG A 128 1.50 -4.67 -2.37
N LEU A 129 2.08 -5.85 -2.17
CA LEU A 129 3.45 -5.96 -1.68
C LEU A 129 4.46 -5.47 -2.71
N ALA A 130 4.24 -5.75 -4.00
CA ALA A 130 5.12 -5.30 -5.08
C ALA A 130 5.15 -3.77 -5.19
N SER A 131 4.01 -3.09 -5.08
CA SER A 131 3.94 -1.62 -5.14
C SER A 131 4.60 -0.95 -3.92
N MET A 132 4.72 -1.63 -2.78
CA MET A 132 5.42 -1.15 -1.59
C MET A 132 6.96 -1.27 -1.66
N LEU A 133 7.52 -2.04 -2.59
CA LEU A 133 8.96 -2.32 -2.68
C LEU A 133 9.77 -1.33 -3.54
N THR A 134 9.18 -0.18 -3.90
CA THR A 134 9.76 0.84 -4.79
C THR A 134 10.93 1.64 -4.18
N ARG A 135 11.46 1.25 -3.01
CA ARG A 135 12.59 1.91 -2.34
C ARG A 135 13.93 1.37 -2.85
N ALA A 136 15.00 2.14 -2.64
CA ALA A 136 16.37 1.63 -2.67
C ALA A 136 16.48 0.32 -1.85
N PRO A 137 17.22 -0.67 -2.35
CA PRO A 137 17.22 -2.00 -1.77
C PRO A 137 17.68 -1.95 -0.31
N ALA A 138 16.91 -2.58 0.58
CA ALA A 138 17.32 -2.87 1.96
C ALA A 138 17.74 -4.34 2.07
N PRO A 139 18.83 -4.77 1.38
CA PRO A 139 19.11 -6.18 1.13
C PRO A 139 19.32 -6.95 2.43
N MET A 140 19.95 -6.32 3.43
CA MET A 140 20.17 -6.95 4.73
C MET A 140 18.87 -7.23 5.50
N ARG A 141 17.89 -6.30 5.44
CA ARG A 141 16.58 -6.50 6.08
C ARG A 141 15.79 -7.58 5.34
N ALA A 142 15.80 -7.56 4.01
CA ALA A 142 15.17 -8.58 3.18
C ALA A 142 15.79 -9.97 3.41
N ALA A 143 17.13 -10.08 3.43
CA ALA A 143 17.84 -11.33 3.71
C ALA A 143 17.49 -11.90 5.07
N ARG A 144 17.36 -11.06 6.12
CA ARG A 144 16.89 -11.51 7.44
C ARG A 144 15.46 -12.05 7.40
N PHE A 145 14.56 -11.45 6.63
CA PHE A 145 13.20 -11.98 6.45
C PHE A 145 13.24 -13.35 5.78
N LEU A 146 14.00 -13.48 4.70
CA LEU A 146 14.17 -14.74 3.97
C LEU A 146 14.76 -15.83 4.86
N LEU A 147 15.79 -15.51 5.64
CA LEU A 147 16.41 -16.43 6.58
C LEU A 147 15.41 -16.95 7.62
N ILE A 148 14.58 -16.06 8.20
CA ILE A 148 13.55 -16.46 9.16
C ILE A 148 12.53 -17.41 8.51
N ASN A 149 12.06 -17.11 7.30
CA ASN A 149 11.14 -18.00 6.60
C ASN A 149 11.80 -19.33 6.23
N ALA A 150 13.07 -19.33 5.83
CA ALA A 150 13.83 -20.54 5.54
C ALA A 150 13.99 -21.44 6.78
N LEU A 151 14.33 -20.84 7.93
CA LEU A 151 14.42 -21.58 9.21
C LEU A 151 13.07 -22.18 9.60
N ILE A 152 11.98 -21.43 9.47
CA ILE A 152 10.62 -21.93 9.74
C ILE A 152 10.30 -23.11 8.80
N ALA A 153 10.55 -22.97 7.49
CA ALA A 153 10.31 -24.03 6.52
C ALA A 153 11.12 -25.30 6.82
N VAL A 154 12.41 -25.16 7.17
CA VAL A 154 13.28 -26.29 7.53
C VAL A 154 12.80 -26.97 8.82
N THR A 155 12.41 -26.21 9.84
CA THR A 155 11.91 -26.81 11.09
C THR A 155 10.60 -27.56 10.90
N ILE A 156 9.64 -26.99 10.15
CA ILE A 156 8.36 -27.65 9.87
C ILE A 156 8.57 -28.87 8.96
N GLY A 157 9.30 -28.70 7.86
CA GLY A 157 9.57 -29.80 6.92
C GLY A 157 10.41 -30.92 7.51
N GLY A 158 11.49 -30.58 8.22
CA GLY A 158 12.36 -31.52 8.91
C GLY A 158 11.64 -32.25 10.05
N GLY A 159 10.86 -31.52 10.86
CA GLY A 159 10.02 -32.10 11.92
C GLY A 159 8.99 -33.07 11.36
N PHE A 160 8.31 -32.70 10.26
CA PHE A 160 7.39 -33.59 9.55
C PHE A 160 8.08 -34.87 9.06
N PHE A 161 9.27 -34.75 8.46
CA PHE A 161 10.05 -35.91 8.01
C PHE A 161 10.45 -36.85 9.16
N VAL A 162 10.87 -36.29 10.31
CA VAL A 162 11.22 -37.08 11.49
C VAL A 162 9.99 -37.80 12.05
N LEU A 163 8.86 -37.11 12.17
CA LEU A 163 7.61 -37.73 12.62
C LEU A 163 7.16 -38.85 11.68
N LEU A 164 7.16 -38.61 10.36
CA LEU A 164 6.83 -39.62 9.36
C LEU A 164 7.70 -40.88 9.50
N ARG A 165 9.00 -40.70 9.75
CA ARG A 165 9.95 -41.80 10.00
C ARG A 165 9.66 -42.55 11.28
N LEU A 166 9.29 -41.86 12.37
CA LEU A 166 8.92 -42.51 13.62
C LEU A 166 7.62 -43.31 13.47
N PHE A 167 6.60 -42.78 12.77
CA PHE A 167 5.35 -43.49 12.52
C PHE A 167 5.52 -44.71 11.62
N THR A 168 6.26 -44.57 10.51
CA THR A 168 6.55 -45.69 9.59
C THR A 168 7.48 -46.74 10.20
N GLY A 169 8.47 -46.33 11.00
CA GLY A 169 9.32 -47.24 11.75
C GLY A 169 8.57 -48.02 12.84
N SER A 170 7.63 -47.36 13.53
CA SER A 170 6.79 -47.99 14.55
C SER A 170 5.77 -48.98 13.97
N THR A 171 5.29 -48.75 12.74
CA THR A 171 4.37 -49.68 12.07
C THR A 171 5.07 -50.92 11.53
N VAL A 172 6.32 -50.82 11.09
CA VAL A 172 7.10 -52.00 10.64
C VAL A 172 7.48 -52.92 11.82
N MET A 173 7.66 -52.36 13.02
CA MET A 173 8.04 -53.14 14.21
C MET A 173 6.85 -53.80 14.94
N GLY A 174 5.61 -53.44 14.61
CA GLY A 174 4.38 -54.04 15.18
C GLY A 174 3.73 -55.12 14.32
N VAL A 175 4.30 -55.42 13.14
CA VAL A 175 3.77 -56.42 12.18
C VAL A 175 4.72 -57.62 12.01
N LEU A 176 5.88 -57.61 12.69
CA LEU A 176 6.82 -58.74 12.81
C LEU A 176 6.70 -59.38 14.19
#